data_AF-A0A3B8NS38-F1
#
_entry.id   AF-A0A3B8NS38-F1
#
_cell.length_a   1.000
_cell.length_b   1.000
_cell.length_c   1.000
_cell.angle_alpha   90.00
_cell.angle_beta   90.00
_cell.angle_gamma   90.00
#
_symmetry.space_group_name_H-M   'P 1'
#
loop_
_entity.id
_entity.type
_entity.pdbx_description
1 polymer ?
#
loop_
_entity_poly.entity_id
_entity_poly.type
_entity_poly.pdbx_seq_one_letter_code
_entity_poly.pdbx_strand_id
1 'polypeptide(L)'
;MGLLRCACQPVGEAAHFSPVIHTSGVRKVYTTPALASASGWPRKPDDIAGDRSGCYHTRTALRRLDLDLGADLVEGKFLERVNRFLAMVEVDGQEVGVHVANSGRMKELFIPGCRVFVRPVLGDHRKTKFDLALVDMGTGLASADARMPNALVTEGVANGHLAQFSQYPEITREVTFGDSRFDLMLEGPKGRCYIEAKSCTLVVNGVGLFPDSPTIRGAKHLGTLESALEAGHRAAVVFVIQRPDATAFSTNDPADPALAEAFRSALAVGVEAYAYNCNVTEKVLELGNAIPILPYAESVGNG
;
A
#
# COMPACT_ATOMS: atom_id res chain seq x y z
N MET A 1 39.05 -49.80 20.30
CA MET A 1 40.25 -49.03 20.71
C MET A 1 41.17 -49.07 19.50
N GLY A 2 41.32 -48.03 18.67
CA GLY A 2 41.66 -46.63 18.98
C GLY A 2 43.16 -46.46 18.72
N LEU A 3 43.69 -45.45 18.02
CA LEU A 3 43.13 -44.25 17.38
C LEU A 3 44.07 -43.82 16.23
N LEU A 4 43.56 -43.35 15.09
CA LEU A 4 44.40 -42.74 14.05
C LEU A 4 44.67 -41.26 14.36
N ARG A 5 45.87 -40.77 13.97
CA ARG A 5 46.19 -39.35 13.96
C ARG A 5 45.63 -38.68 12.70
N CYS A 6 45.07 -37.48 12.84
CA CYS A 6 45.51 -36.33 12.04
C CYS A 6 45.10 -35.02 12.73
N ALA A 7 45.85 -33.94 12.48
CA ALA A 7 45.61 -32.64 13.08
C ALA A 7 45.05 -31.66 12.03
N CYS A 8 44.07 -30.85 12.44
CA CYS A 8 43.71 -29.58 11.82
C CYS A 8 43.32 -28.59 12.92
N GLN A 9 43.76 -27.34 12.79
CA GLN A 9 43.45 -26.26 13.72
C GLN A 9 42.04 -25.72 13.45
N PRO A 10 41.29 -25.28 14.48
CA PRO A 10 40.24 -24.29 14.32
C PRO A 10 40.79 -22.88 14.57
N VAL A 11 40.34 -21.93 13.75
CA VAL A 11 40.55 -20.48 13.91
C VAL A 11 39.17 -19.82 14.02
N GLY A 12 39.01 -18.82 14.90
CA GLY A 12 37.81 -17.99 14.95
C GLY A 12 37.16 -17.95 16.33
N GLU A 13 37.40 -16.87 17.07
CA GLU A 13 36.71 -16.57 18.33
C GLU A 13 35.23 -16.25 18.08
N ALA A 14 34.34 -16.83 18.88
CA ALA A 14 32.94 -16.44 18.93
C ALA A 14 32.77 -15.19 19.79
N ALA A 15 32.33 -14.08 19.20
CA ALA A 15 32.01 -12.87 19.94
C ALA A 15 30.71 -13.04 20.73
N HIS A 16 30.82 -13.27 22.04
CA HIS A 16 29.68 -13.25 22.95
C HIS A 16 29.07 -11.85 23.04
N PHE A 17 27.78 -11.73 22.72
CA PHE A 17 26.96 -10.57 23.11
C PHE A 17 25.89 -11.01 24.10
N SER A 18 26.05 -10.61 25.36
CA SER A 18 24.99 -10.71 26.39
C SER A 18 24.04 -9.52 26.28
N PRO A 19 22.72 -9.71 26.44
CA PRO A 19 21.77 -8.60 26.43
C PRO A 19 21.80 -7.84 27.75
N VAL A 20 22.09 -6.53 27.70
CA VAL A 20 21.84 -5.62 28.83
C VAL A 20 20.45 -5.03 28.68
N ILE A 21 19.54 -5.45 29.55
CA ILE A 21 18.20 -4.86 29.63
C ILE A 21 18.31 -3.57 30.44
N HIS A 22 18.18 -2.41 29.79
CA HIS A 22 17.94 -1.14 30.47
C HIS A 22 16.52 -0.63 30.18
N THR A 23 15.73 -0.57 31.25
CA THR A 23 14.42 0.06 31.27
C THR A 23 14.54 1.58 31.32
N SER A 24 14.22 2.26 30.22
CA SER A 24 13.87 3.67 30.22
C SER A 24 12.90 3.97 29.07
N GLY A 25 11.93 4.85 29.32
CA GLY A 25 10.87 5.15 28.36
C GLY A 25 11.41 5.95 27.17
N VAL A 26 11.35 5.38 25.97
CA VAL A 26 11.67 6.05 24.71
C VAL A 26 10.43 5.98 23.81
N ARG A 27 9.92 7.13 23.36
CA ARG A 27 8.86 7.19 22.35
C ARG A 27 9.35 6.53 21.06
N LYS A 28 8.76 5.40 20.67
CA LYS A 28 9.03 4.76 19.37
C LYS A 28 8.18 5.41 18.29
N VAL A 29 8.63 6.56 17.79
CA VAL A 29 8.24 7.00 16.45
C VAL A 29 8.90 6.04 15.46
N TYR A 30 8.13 5.37 14.61
CA TYR A 30 8.67 4.54 13.53
C TYR A 30 9.22 5.46 12.44
N THR A 31 10.48 5.89 12.57
CA THR A 31 11.11 6.82 11.64
C THR A 31 11.44 6.15 10.32
N THR A 32 10.91 6.70 9.23
CA THR A 32 11.32 6.40 7.85
C THR A 32 12.82 6.66 7.67
N PRO A 33 13.59 5.79 6.99
CA PRO A 33 15.00 6.04 6.73
C PRO A 33 15.21 7.26 5.82
N ALA A 34 16.07 8.20 6.23
CA ALA A 34 16.41 9.37 5.42
C ALA A 34 17.34 9.01 4.25
N LEU A 35 17.04 9.55 3.06
CA LEU A 35 17.85 9.36 1.86
C LEU A 35 19.07 10.31 1.85
N ALA A 36 20.28 9.74 1.82
CA ALA A 36 21.52 10.49 1.63
C ALA A 36 21.78 10.76 0.15
N SER A 37 22.16 11.98 -0.21
CA SER A 37 22.50 12.37 -1.58
C SER A 37 23.96 12.02 -1.92
N ALA A 38 24.18 11.44 -3.11
CA ALA A 38 25.51 11.21 -3.66
C ALA A 38 25.53 11.57 -5.15
N SER A 39 26.52 12.35 -5.56
CA SER A 39 26.67 12.93 -6.90
C SER A 39 27.78 12.23 -7.70
N GLY A 40 27.62 12.20 -9.03
CA GLY A 40 28.72 11.92 -9.98
C GLY A 40 28.50 10.71 -10.89
N TRP A 41 28.47 10.96 -12.21
CA TRP A 41 28.49 9.94 -13.28
C TRP A 41 29.40 10.40 -14.42
N PRO A 42 30.25 9.51 -14.98
CA PRO A 42 30.76 9.61 -16.34
C PRO A 42 30.09 8.59 -17.30
N ARG A 43 30.48 8.64 -18.58
CA ARG A 43 29.67 8.26 -19.76
C ARG A 43 29.72 6.76 -20.18
N LYS A 44 28.71 6.40 -20.99
CA LYS A 44 28.59 5.34 -22.03
C LYS A 44 29.88 5.09 -22.87
N PRO A 45 30.03 3.98 -23.64
CA PRO A 45 28.97 3.20 -24.35
C PRO A 45 29.13 1.65 -24.23
N ASP A 46 28.59 0.72 -25.05
CA ASP A 46 27.86 0.72 -26.35
C ASP A 46 26.89 -0.50 -26.50
N ASP A 47 26.32 -0.76 -27.69
CA ASP A 47 25.31 -1.81 -28.00
C ASP A 47 25.83 -3.25 -28.27
N ILE A 48 24.96 -4.27 -28.13
CA ILE A 48 24.75 -5.44 -29.03
C ILE A 48 23.43 -6.16 -28.65
N ALA A 49 22.76 -6.81 -29.62
CA ALA A 49 21.35 -7.20 -29.52
C ALA A 49 21.07 -8.71 -29.30
N GLY A 50 19.95 -8.99 -28.63
CA GLY A 50 18.96 -10.00 -29.05
C GLY A 50 18.88 -11.34 -28.28
N ASP A 51 17.78 -11.56 -27.56
CA ASP A 51 16.93 -12.76 -27.69
C ASP A 51 15.49 -12.48 -27.16
N ARG A 52 14.52 -13.34 -27.50
CA ARG A 52 13.07 -13.13 -27.27
C ARG A 52 12.54 -13.92 -26.07
N SER A 53 12.29 -13.23 -24.97
CA SER A 53 11.31 -13.66 -23.96
C SER A 53 10.59 -12.42 -23.39
N GLY A 54 9.39 -12.59 -22.87
CA GLY A 54 8.44 -11.51 -22.59
C GLY A 54 8.76 -10.63 -21.37
N CYS A 55 9.91 -9.97 -21.35
CA CYS A 55 10.27 -8.94 -20.39
C CYS A 55 10.03 -7.54 -20.99
N TYR A 56 9.27 -6.69 -20.30
CA TYR A 56 8.89 -5.34 -20.77
C TYR A 56 10.05 -4.34 -20.65
N HIS A 57 11.06 -4.50 -21.52
CA HIS A 57 12.11 -3.51 -21.72
C HIS A 57 11.57 -2.28 -22.47
N THR A 58 10.90 -1.36 -21.79
CA THR A 58 10.46 -0.08 -22.37
C THR A 58 11.11 1.12 -21.69
N ARG A 59 12.27 1.54 -22.22
CA ARG A 59 12.68 2.96 -22.19
C ARG A 59 11.80 3.75 -23.18
N THR A 60 10.52 3.89 -22.85
CA THR A 60 9.59 4.78 -23.54
C THR A 60 9.36 5.98 -22.64
N ALA A 61 9.37 7.19 -23.21
CA ALA A 61 9.31 8.43 -22.45
C ALA A 61 8.13 8.42 -21.46
N LEU A 62 8.44 8.70 -20.18
CA LEU A 62 7.49 8.77 -19.07
C LEU A 62 6.48 9.90 -19.35
N ARG A 63 5.37 9.56 -20.01
CA ARG A 63 4.12 10.29 -19.79
C ARG A 63 3.83 10.20 -18.30
N ARG A 64 3.33 11.30 -17.73
CA ARG A 64 2.61 11.23 -16.46
C ARG A 64 1.50 10.18 -16.61
N LEU A 65 1.73 9.03 -16.00
CA LEU A 65 0.70 8.34 -15.27
C LEU A 65 0.51 9.23 -14.04
N ASP A 66 -0.41 10.18 -14.20
CA ASP A 66 -1.34 10.51 -13.14
C ASP A 66 -2.50 9.51 -13.38
N LEU A 67 -3.06 8.89 -12.35
CA LEU A 67 -4.28 8.08 -12.49
C LEU A 67 -5.47 8.99 -12.80
N ASP A 68 -5.58 9.33 -14.08
CA ASP A 68 -6.71 10.03 -14.68
C ASP A 68 -7.99 9.26 -14.35
N LEU A 69 -8.85 9.89 -13.56
CA LEU A 69 -10.13 9.31 -13.17
C LEU A 69 -11.14 9.32 -14.32
N GLY A 70 -10.77 9.90 -15.46
CA GLY A 70 -11.56 10.11 -16.65
C GLY A 70 -12.28 11.44 -16.60
N ALA A 71 -12.46 12.07 -17.77
CA ALA A 71 -13.32 13.25 -17.92
C ALA A 71 -14.82 12.95 -17.73
N ASP A 72 -15.18 11.66 -17.59
CA ASP A 72 -16.55 11.13 -17.66
C ASP A 72 -17.12 10.75 -16.28
N LEU A 73 -16.60 11.30 -15.18
CA LEU A 73 -17.24 11.17 -13.87
C LEU A 73 -18.57 11.92 -13.85
N VAL A 74 -19.64 11.23 -13.50
CA VAL A 74 -20.98 11.80 -13.36
C VAL A 74 -21.24 12.13 -11.89
N GLU A 75 -21.64 13.37 -11.60
CA GLU A 75 -22.06 13.77 -10.26
C GLU A 75 -23.40 13.10 -9.90
N GLY A 76 -23.53 12.68 -8.65
CA GLY A 76 -24.77 12.18 -8.09
C GLY A 76 -24.85 12.38 -6.59
N LYS A 77 -26.01 12.02 -6.02
CA LYS A 77 -26.29 12.13 -4.60
C LYS A 77 -26.45 10.74 -4.01
N PHE A 78 -25.62 10.41 -3.02
CA PHE A 78 -25.68 9.11 -2.36
C PHE A 78 -26.99 8.94 -1.59
N LEU A 79 -27.67 7.80 -1.75
CA LEU A 79 -28.93 7.51 -1.08
C LEU A 79 -28.70 6.52 0.06
N GLU A 80 -28.26 5.30 -0.27
CA GLU A 80 -27.98 4.25 0.70
C GLU A 80 -26.99 3.22 0.19
N ARG A 81 -26.41 2.42 1.10
CA ARG A 81 -25.58 1.26 0.76
C ARG A 81 -26.33 -0.04 1.06
N VAL A 82 -27.06 -0.52 0.05
CA VAL A 82 -27.86 -1.75 0.09
C VAL A 82 -27.06 -2.96 0.60
N ASN A 83 -25.80 -3.10 0.16
CA ASN A 83 -24.88 -4.11 0.68
C ASN A 83 -23.41 -3.73 0.40
N ARG A 84 -22.46 -4.59 0.79
CA ARG A 84 -21.01 -4.34 0.63
C ARG A 84 -20.57 -3.92 -0.78
N PHE A 85 -21.28 -4.35 -1.84
CA PHE A 85 -20.90 -4.12 -3.24
C PHE A 85 -21.94 -3.37 -4.07
N LEU A 86 -23.05 -2.91 -3.45
CA LEU A 86 -24.12 -2.17 -4.12
C LEU A 86 -24.55 -0.98 -3.26
N ALA A 87 -24.58 0.20 -3.86
CA ALA A 87 -25.21 1.40 -3.33
C ALA A 87 -26.26 1.94 -4.31
N MET A 88 -27.20 2.72 -3.80
CA MET A 88 -28.14 3.52 -4.58
C MET A 88 -27.67 4.97 -4.59
N VAL A 89 -27.68 5.59 -5.76
CA VAL A 89 -27.30 6.99 -6.00
C VAL A 89 -28.37 7.61 -6.88
N GLU A 90 -28.77 8.85 -6.59
CA GLU A 90 -29.58 9.67 -7.48
C GLU A 90 -28.65 10.36 -8.49
N VAL A 91 -28.84 10.09 -9.79
CA VAL A 91 -28.12 10.72 -10.91
C VAL A 91 -29.18 11.29 -11.85
N ASP A 92 -29.07 12.57 -12.21
CA ASP A 92 -30.06 13.30 -13.03
C ASP A 92 -31.51 13.13 -12.54
N GLY A 93 -31.71 13.07 -11.21
CA GLY A 93 -33.02 12.85 -10.58
C GLY A 93 -33.59 11.44 -10.75
N GLN A 94 -32.76 10.44 -11.09
CA GLN A 94 -33.12 9.03 -11.21
C GLN A 94 -32.30 8.17 -10.24
N GLU A 95 -32.95 7.26 -9.51
CA GLU A 95 -32.25 6.30 -8.66
C GLU A 95 -31.56 5.22 -9.51
N VAL A 96 -30.24 5.10 -9.37
CA VAL A 96 -29.42 4.11 -10.07
C VAL A 96 -28.59 3.28 -9.10
N GLY A 97 -28.50 1.98 -9.39
CA GLY A 97 -27.62 1.06 -8.66
C GLY A 97 -26.18 1.17 -9.15
N VAL A 98 -25.26 1.42 -8.21
CA VAL A 98 -23.82 1.59 -8.48
C VAL A 98 -23.00 0.54 -7.72
N HIS A 99 -21.93 0.04 -8.34
CA HIS A 99 -21.05 -0.92 -7.71
C HIS A 99 -20.05 -0.21 -6.77
N VAL A 100 -19.93 -0.72 -5.54
CA VAL A 100 -18.90 -0.28 -4.59
C VAL A 100 -17.75 -1.28 -4.62
N ALA A 101 -16.61 -0.88 -5.19
CA ALA A 101 -15.42 -1.70 -5.38
C ALA A 101 -14.56 -1.84 -4.11
N ASN A 102 -15.19 -1.95 -2.93
CA ASN A 102 -14.52 -2.01 -1.64
C ASN A 102 -15.41 -2.71 -0.60
N SER A 103 -14.86 -3.70 0.10
CA SER A 103 -15.58 -4.51 1.10
C SER A 103 -15.66 -3.87 2.50
N GLY A 104 -14.90 -2.80 2.75
CA GLY A 104 -14.94 -2.05 4.01
C GLY A 104 -16.31 -1.44 4.29
N ARG A 105 -16.55 -1.01 5.53
CA ARG A 105 -17.79 -0.40 6.01
C ARG A 105 -17.95 1.06 5.55
N MET A 106 -16.89 1.86 5.53
CA MET A 106 -16.87 3.26 5.04
C MET A 106 -18.08 4.10 5.52
N LYS A 107 -18.44 3.99 6.81
CA LYS A 107 -19.65 4.64 7.36
C LYS A 107 -19.53 6.16 7.42
N GLU A 108 -18.31 6.63 7.57
CA GLU A 108 -17.88 8.02 7.60
C GLU A 108 -17.88 8.70 6.22
N LEU A 109 -17.90 7.91 5.14
CA LEU A 109 -18.03 8.39 3.76
C LEU A 109 -19.47 8.27 3.25
N PHE A 110 -20.11 7.12 3.49
CA PHE A 110 -21.43 6.80 2.94
C PHE A 110 -22.59 7.35 3.80
N ILE A 111 -22.66 8.67 3.86
CA ILE A 111 -23.70 9.44 4.54
C ILE A 111 -24.82 9.78 3.54
N PRO A 112 -26.09 9.38 3.78
CA PRO A 112 -27.22 9.74 2.91
C PRO A 112 -27.28 11.24 2.62
N GLY A 113 -27.37 11.58 1.34
CA GLY A 113 -27.38 12.95 0.84
C GLY A 113 -26.00 13.55 0.52
N CYS A 114 -24.88 12.87 0.80
CA CYS A 114 -23.57 13.37 0.37
C CYS A 114 -23.44 13.34 -1.17
N ARG A 115 -22.65 14.26 -1.71
CA ARG A 115 -22.29 14.26 -3.13
C ARG A 115 -21.30 13.13 -3.40
N VAL A 116 -21.48 12.44 -4.52
CA VAL A 116 -20.59 11.37 -4.99
C VAL A 116 -20.33 11.54 -6.48
N PHE A 117 -19.24 10.94 -6.95
CA PHE A 117 -18.92 10.86 -8.37
C PHE A 117 -18.86 9.41 -8.79
N VAL A 118 -19.59 9.07 -9.84
CA VAL A 118 -19.76 7.71 -10.34
C VAL A 118 -19.21 7.61 -11.75
N ARG A 119 -18.46 6.54 -12.04
CA ARG A 119 -17.89 6.31 -13.37
C ARG A 119 -18.82 5.40 -14.16
N PRO A 120 -19.27 5.77 -15.37
CA PRO A 120 -19.99 4.86 -16.27
C PRO A 120 -19.13 3.63 -16.61
N VAL A 121 -19.72 2.44 -16.58
CA VAL A 121 -19.01 1.20 -16.94
C VAL A 121 -19.87 0.34 -17.87
N LEU A 122 -19.30 -0.03 -19.01
CA LEU A 122 -19.93 -0.91 -20.00
C LEU A 122 -19.64 -2.40 -19.70
N GLY A 123 -20.55 -3.28 -20.12
CA GLY A 123 -20.34 -4.73 -20.10
C GLY A 123 -21.63 -5.54 -19.99
N ASP A 124 -21.83 -6.48 -20.92
CA ASP A 124 -23.10 -7.20 -21.15
C ASP A 124 -23.59 -8.07 -19.98
N HIS A 125 -22.76 -8.26 -18.95
CA HIS A 125 -23.06 -9.06 -17.76
C HIS A 125 -23.07 -8.25 -16.46
N ARG A 126 -22.85 -6.92 -16.51
CA ARG A 126 -22.89 -6.07 -15.31
C ARG A 126 -24.33 -5.78 -14.89
N LYS A 127 -24.60 -5.93 -13.58
CA LYS A 127 -25.89 -5.55 -12.95
C LYS A 127 -26.02 -4.06 -12.66
N THR A 128 -24.91 -3.33 -12.65
CA THR A 128 -24.82 -1.90 -12.33
C THR A 128 -24.18 -1.17 -13.51
N LYS A 129 -24.70 0.00 -13.86
CA LYS A 129 -24.20 0.82 -14.98
C LYS A 129 -23.00 1.69 -14.60
N PHE A 130 -22.68 1.76 -13.31
CA PHE A 130 -21.63 2.61 -12.76
C PHE A 130 -20.81 1.89 -11.68
N ASP A 131 -19.55 2.28 -11.53
CA ASP A 131 -18.77 2.08 -10.31
C ASP A 131 -18.76 3.41 -9.52
N LEU A 132 -18.93 3.37 -8.19
CA LEU A 132 -18.74 4.54 -7.33
C LEU A 132 -17.23 4.84 -7.22
N ALA A 133 -16.82 6.02 -7.69
CA ALA A 133 -15.41 6.39 -7.78
C ALA A 133 -14.95 7.27 -6.60
N LEU A 134 -15.66 8.39 -6.37
CA LEU A 134 -15.34 9.37 -5.34
C LEU A 134 -16.54 9.68 -4.44
N VAL A 135 -16.24 10.12 -3.22
CA VAL A 135 -17.18 10.66 -2.24
C VAL A 135 -16.73 12.06 -1.82
N ASP A 136 -17.65 13.01 -1.79
CA ASP A 136 -17.44 14.34 -1.23
C ASP A 136 -17.68 14.33 0.29
N MET A 137 -16.65 14.70 1.03
CA MET A 137 -16.65 14.75 2.50
C MET A 137 -16.97 16.16 3.03
N GLY A 138 -17.25 17.13 2.15
CA GLY A 138 -17.41 18.55 2.46
C GLY A 138 -16.09 19.29 2.72
N THR A 139 -15.04 18.59 3.13
CA THR A 139 -13.67 19.11 3.31
C THR A 139 -12.72 18.75 2.17
N GLY A 140 -13.15 17.85 1.27
CA GLY A 140 -12.35 17.30 0.17
C GLY A 140 -12.97 16.02 -0.37
N LEU A 141 -12.35 15.45 -1.41
CA LEU A 141 -12.79 14.20 -2.02
C LEU A 141 -12.01 13.00 -1.44
N ALA A 142 -12.69 11.85 -1.34
CA ALA A 142 -12.07 10.56 -1.06
C ALA A 142 -12.36 9.60 -2.20
N SER A 143 -11.39 8.76 -2.59
CA SER A 143 -11.70 7.59 -3.43
C SER A 143 -12.13 6.42 -2.55
N ALA A 144 -13.27 5.83 -2.88
CA ALA A 144 -13.80 4.65 -2.20
C ALA A 144 -13.33 3.33 -2.82
N ASP A 145 -12.60 3.37 -3.94
CA ASP A 145 -12.24 2.21 -4.74
C ASP A 145 -10.98 1.50 -4.21
N ALA A 146 -11.14 0.30 -3.65
CA ALA A 146 -10.02 -0.45 -3.07
C ALA A 146 -9.06 -1.05 -4.11
N ARG A 147 -9.33 -0.89 -5.43
CA ARG A 147 -8.42 -1.30 -6.52
C ARG A 147 -7.31 -0.29 -6.77
N MET A 148 -7.54 0.99 -6.45
CA MET A 148 -6.62 2.09 -6.79
C MET A 148 -5.26 2.05 -6.07
N PRO A 149 -5.12 1.61 -4.80
CA PRO A 149 -3.83 1.57 -4.11
C PRO A 149 -2.73 0.82 -4.85
N ASN A 150 -3.03 -0.34 -5.45
CA ASN A 150 -2.06 -1.09 -6.25
C ASN A 150 -1.58 -0.28 -7.47
N ALA A 151 -2.51 0.38 -8.18
CA ALA A 151 -2.18 1.23 -9.32
C ALA A 151 -1.35 2.45 -8.89
N LEU A 152 -1.74 3.12 -7.81
CA LEU A 152 -1.04 4.27 -7.22
C LEU A 152 0.39 3.94 -6.77
N VAL A 153 0.58 2.79 -6.12
CA VAL A 153 1.92 2.34 -5.71
C VAL A 153 2.76 1.95 -6.94
N THR A 154 2.17 1.33 -7.96
CA THR A 154 2.88 1.02 -9.22
C THR A 154 3.37 2.28 -9.91
N GLU A 155 2.48 3.27 -10.04
CA GLU A 155 2.76 4.58 -10.60
C GLU A 155 3.86 5.30 -9.82
N GLY A 156 3.73 5.34 -8.48
CA GLY A 156 4.71 5.95 -7.58
C GLY A 156 6.09 5.29 -7.60
N VAL A 157 6.19 3.98 -7.85
CA VAL A 157 7.49 3.31 -8.12
C VAL A 157 8.01 3.73 -9.50
N ALA A 158 7.18 3.65 -10.54
CA ALA A 158 7.59 3.86 -11.93
C ALA A 158 8.01 5.31 -12.24
N ASN A 159 7.38 6.30 -11.59
CA ASN A 159 7.70 7.72 -11.75
C ASN A 159 8.76 8.24 -10.75
N GLY A 160 9.17 7.42 -9.78
CA GLY A 160 10.20 7.74 -8.78
C GLY A 160 9.72 8.51 -7.54
N HIS A 161 8.40 8.76 -7.39
CA HIS A 161 7.81 9.37 -6.18
C HIS A 161 8.11 8.55 -4.92
N LEU A 162 8.05 7.23 -5.02
CA LEU A 162 8.42 6.29 -3.98
C LEU A 162 9.93 6.00 -4.03
N ALA A 163 10.74 7.03 -3.73
CA ALA A 163 12.20 7.04 -3.90
C ALA A 163 12.94 5.87 -3.19
N GLN A 164 12.36 5.30 -2.12
CA GLN A 164 12.85 4.08 -1.46
C GLN A 164 12.87 2.83 -2.37
N PHE A 165 12.19 2.85 -3.52
CA PHE A 165 12.16 1.77 -4.52
C PHE A 165 12.92 2.12 -5.81
N SER A 166 13.58 3.29 -5.88
CA SER A 166 14.30 3.80 -7.06
C SER A 166 15.41 2.90 -7.63
N GLN A 167 15.87 1.89 -6.89
CA GLN A 167 16.90 0.94 -7.32
C GLN A 167 16.32 -0.34 -7.95
N TYR A 168 15.01 -0.40 -8.21
CA TYR A 168 14.35 -1.55 -8.83
C TYR A 168 13.71 -1.12 -10.15
N PRO A 169 14.41 -1.24 -11.30
CA PRO A 169 13.90 -0.80 -12.60
C PRO A 169 12.80 -1.70 -13.18
N GLU A 170 12.66 -2.94 -12.69
CA GLU A 170 11.67 -3.89 -13.19
C GLU A 170 10.50 -4.02 -12.21
N ILE A 171 9.27 -3.92 -12.73
CA ILE A 171 8.02 -3.99 -11.97
C ILE A 171 7.14 -5.08 -12.55
N THR A 172 6.86 -6.13 -11.77
CA THR A 172 5.86 -7.16 -12.12
C THR A 172 4.67 -7.04 -11.18
N ARG A 173 3.47 -6.92 -11.73
CA ARG A 173 2.21 -6.82 -10.96
C ARG A 173 1.66 -8.20 -10.61
N GLU A 174 0.91 -8.28 -9.52
CA GLU A 174 0.00 -9.39 -9.21
C GLU A 174 0.71 -10.76 -9.11
N VAL A 175 1.82 -10.79 -8.34
CA VAL A 175 2.77 -11.91 -8.27
C VAL A 175 2.46 -12.85 -7.10
N THR A 176 2.43 -14.14 -7.36
CA THR A 176 2.27 -15.18 -6.33
C THR A 176 3.59 -15.43 -5.59
N PHE A 177 3.55 -15.41 -4.25
CA PHE A 177 4.65 -15.85 -3.39
C PHE A 177 4.07 -16.65 -2.23
N GLY A 178 4.60 -17.85 -1.98
CA GLY A 178 4.02 -18.79 -1.02
C GLY A 178 2.56 -19.10 -1.36
N ASP A 179 1.66 -18.82 -0.41
CA ASP A 179 0.22 -19.02 -0.55
C ASP A 179 -0.58 -17.71 -0.75
N SER A 180 0.10 -16.59 -0.98
CA SER A 180 -0.48 -15.26 -1.21
C SER A 180 -0.14 -14.73 -2.60
N ARG A 181 -0.91 -13.73 -3.04
CA ARG A 181 -0.63 -12.94 -4.25
C ARG A 181 -0.45 -11.49 -3.82
N PHE A 182 0.76 -10.97 -4.02
CA PHE A 182 1.13 -9.60 -3.74
C PHE A 182 0.84 -8.68 -4.92
N ASP A 183 0.56 -7.42 -4.63
CA ASP A 183 0.27 -6.40 -5.64
C ASP A 183 1.45 -6.19 -6.59
N LEU A 184 2.70 -6.19 -6.07
CA LEU A 184 3.92 -6.01 -6.86
C LEU A 184 5.06 -6.93 -6.40
N MET A 185 5.90 -7.31 -7.37
CA MET A 185 7.29 -7.69 -7.16
C MET A 185 8.17 -6.75 -7.99
N LEU A 186 9.13 -6.11 -7.36
CA LEU A 186 10.16 -5.30 -8.02
C LEU A 186 11.47 -6.10 -8.11
N GLU A 187 12.24 -5.93 -9.18
CA GLU A 187 13.57 -6.54 -9.34
C GLU A 187 14.63 -5.50 -9.74
N GLY A 188 15.85 -5.68 -9.23
CA GLY A 188 16.98 -4.77 -9.46
C GLY A 188 18.29 -5.26 -8.83
N PRO A 189 19.35 -4.43 -8.78
CA PRO A 189 20.67 -4.85 -8.29
C PRO A 189 20.72 -5.27 -6.81
N LYS A 190 19.66 -5.00 -6.04
CA LYS A 190 19.46 -5.46 -4.65
C LYS A 190 18.58 -6.71 -4.54
N GLY A 191 18.38 -7.44 -5.63
CA GLY A 191 17.49 -8.60 -5.70
C GLY A 191 16.03 -8.20 -5.86
N ARG A 192 15.13 -8.93 -5.18
CA ARG A 192 13.68 -8.75 -5.27
C ARG A 192 13.11 -7.97 -4.09
N CYS A 193 12.05 -7.22 -4.34
CA CYS A 193 11.21 -6.57 -3.32
C CYS A 193 9.74 -6.92 -3.56
N TYR A 194 9.07 -7.56 -2.62
CA TYR A 194 7.62 -7.78 -2.68
C TYR A 194 6.89 -6.65 -1.98
N ILE A 195 5.82 -6.14 -2.60
CA ILE A 195 5.04 -5.02 -2.07
C ILE A 195 3.55 -5.38 -2.09
N GLU A 196 2.91 -5.15 -0.94
CA GLU A 196 1.47 -5.22 -0.74
C GLU A 196 0.91 -3.81 -0.50
N ALA A 197 -0.09 -3.39 -1.28
CA ALA A 197 -0.79 -2.13 -1.09
C ALA A 197 -2.07 -2.35 -0.26
N LYS A 198 -2.37 -1.44 0.68
CA LYS A 198 -3.57 -1.50 1.53
C LYS A 198 -4.42 -0.26 1.34
N SER A 199 -5.70 -0.46 0.98
CA SER A 199 -6.70 0.61 0.94
C SER A 199 -7.10 1.06 2.34
N CYS A 200 -6.87 2.33 2.67
CA CYS A 200 -7.37 2.96 3.88
C CYS A 200 -8.29 4.14 3.51
N THR A 201 -9.43 4.26 4.20
CA THR A 201 -10.50 5.26 3.93
C THR A 201 -11.07 5.85 5.22
N LEU A 202 -11.12 5.04 6.28
CA LEU A 202 -11.40 5.49 7.64
C LEU A 202 -10.31 6.44 8.14
N VAL A 203 -10.69 7.68 8.43
CA VAL A 203 -9.85 8.69 9.09
C VAL A 203 -10.59 9.23 10.30
N VAL A 204 -9.91 9.29 11.45
CA VAL A 204 -10.41 9.84 12.70
C VAL A 204 -9.40 10.86 13.21
N ASN A 205 -9.82 12.11 13.40
CA ASN A 205 -8.96 13.21 13.88
C ASN A 205 -7.64 13.38 13.09
N GLY A 206 -7.68 13.16 11.77
CA GLY A 206 -6.50 13.22 10.88
C GLY A 206 -5.65 11.94 10.85
N VAL A 207 -5.98 10.91 11.62
CA VAL A 207 -5.31 9.60 11.59
C VAL A 207 -6.07 8.64 10.69
N GLY A 208 -5.42 8.14 9.63
CA GLY A 208 -5.90 7.00 8.85
C GLY A 208 -5.81 5.71 9.66
N LEU A 209 -6.90 4.96 9.76
CA LEU A 209 -7.01 3.75 10.56
C LEU A 209 -7.31 2.53 9.68
N PHE A 210 -6.48 1.49 9.77
CA PHE A 210 -6.69 0.24 9.02
C PHE A 210 -6.65 -1.02 9.93
N PRO A 211 -7.60 -1.95 9.79
CA PRO A 211 -8.75 -1.92 8.88
C PRO A 211 -9.95 -1.17 9.49
N ASP A 212 -11.02 -1.00 8.72
CA ASP A 212 -12.32 -0.51 9.23
C ASP A 212 -13.26 -1.65 9.68
N SER A 213 -12.83 -2.90 9.50
CA SER A 213 -13.52 -4.14 9.90
C SER A 213 -12.51 -5.31 9.85
N PRO A 214 -12.66 -6.38 10.68
CA PRO A 214 -11.74 -7.52 10.69
C PRO A 214 -11.41 -8.10 9.31
N THR A 215 -10.14 -8.40 9.05
CA THR A 215 -9.62 -8.91 7.76
C THR A 215 -8.53 -9.96 7.91
N ILE A 216 -8.96 -11.23 7.90
CA ILE A 216 -8.08 -12.42 7.89
C ILE A 216 -7.03 -12.34 6.77
N ARG A 217 -7.42 -11.82 5.59
CA ARG A 217 -6.50 -11.67 4.44
C ARG A 217 -5.39 -10.66 4.72
N GLY A 218 -5.67 -9.58 5.48
CA GLY A 218 -4.67 -8.59 5.84
C GLY A 218 -3.57 -9.17 6.72
N ALA A 219 -3.96 -9.87 7.79
CA ALA A 219 -3.02 -10.55 8.69
C ALA A 219 -2.21 -11.65 7.96
N LYS A 220 -2.87 -12.47 7.12
CA LYS A 220 -2.17 -13.48 6.29
C LYS A 220 -1.10 -12.86 5.41
N HIS A 221 -1.42 -11.79 4.67
CA HIS A 221 -0.47 -11.17 3.75
C HIS A 221 0.76 -10.59 4.49
N LEU A 222 0.59 -10.11 5.73
CA LEU A 222 1.71 -9.68 6.58
C LEU A 222 2.64 -10.85 6.93
N GLY A 223 2.09 -12.00 7.36
CA GLY A 223 2.89 -13.22 7.56
C GLY A 223 3.59 -13.70 6.28
N THR A 224 2.96 -13.60 5.11
CA THR A 224 3.65 -13.92 3.85
C THR A 224 4.77 -12.93 3.50
N LEU A 225 4.72 -11.67 3.97
CA LEU A 225 5.82 -10.70 3.82
C LEU A 225 7.00 -11.05 4.74
N GLU A 226 6.74 -11.58 5.94
CA GLU A 226 7.78 -12.15 6.80
C GLU A 226 8.49 -13.31 6.09
N SER A 227 7.75 -14.26 5.52
CA SER A 227 8.33 -15.37 4.73
C SER A 227 9.10 -14.91 3.49
N ALA A 228 8.80 -13.74 2.93
CA ALA A 228 9.60 -13.16 1.84
C ALA A 228 10.98 -12.66 2.33
N LEU A 229 11.06 -12.09 3.55
CA LEU A 229 12.33 -11.75 4.20
C LEU A 229 13.14 -12.99 4.56
N GLU A 230 12.50 -14.03 5.09
CA GLU A 230 13.15 -15.31 5.40
C GLU A 230 13.77 -15.95 4.14
N ALA A 231 13.15 -15.77 2.97
CA ALA A 231 13.68 -16.18 1.67
C ALA A 231 14.77 -15.25 1.10
N GLY A 232 15.20 -14.23 1.85
CA GLY A 232 16.25 -13.29 1.44
C GLY A 232 15.78 -12.21 0.45
N HIS A 233 14.49 -11.91 0.41
CA HIS A 233 13.92 -10.83 -0.41
C HIS A 233 13.53 -9.64 0.46
N ARG A 234 13.55 -8.42 -0.09
CA ARG A 234 12.97 -7.26 0.59
C ARG A 234 11.43 -7.39 0.60
N ALA A 235 10.79 -6.92 1.65
CA ALA A 235 9.34 -6.96 1.78
C ALA A 235 8.81 -5.64 2.33
N ALA A 236 7.74 -5.11 1.72
CA ALA A 236 7.11 -3.87 2.16
C ALA A 236 5.57 -3.93 2.13
N VAL A 237 4.93 -3.20 3.04
CA VAL A 237 3.51 -2.88 2.99
C VAL A 237 3.32 -1.37 2.84
N VAL A 238 2.44 -0.96 1.93
CA VAL A 238 2.14 0.46 1.66
C VAL A 238 0.67 0.74 1.92
N PHE A 239 0.38 1.48 2.97
CA PHE A 239 -0.96 1.97 3.28
C PHE A 239 -1.25 3.22 2.47
N VAL A 240 -2.28 3.17 1.63
CA VAL A 240 -2.71 4.29 0.80
C VAL A 240 -4.02 4.80 1.39
N ILE A 241 -3.94 5.97 2.05
CA ILE A 241 -5.08 6.64 2.64
C ILE A 241 -5.70 7.51 1.55
N GLN A 242 -6.82 7.07 0.98
CA GLN A 242 -7.36 7.56 -0.28
C GLN A 242 -8.10 8.91 -0.18
N ARG A 243 -7.59 9.83 0.64
CA ARG A 243 -8.16 11.14 0.98
C ARG A 243 -7.07 12.09 1.52
N PRO A 244 -7.19 13.41 1.33
CA PRO A 244 -6.11 14.36 1.61
C PRO A 244 -5.96 14.77 3.07
N ASP A 245 -6.99 14.58 3.90
CA ASP A 245 -7.09 15.06 5.28
C ASP A 245 -6.39 14.15 6.32
N ALA A 246 -5.75 13.07 5.88
CA ALA A 246 -4.91 12.24 6.72
C ALA A 246 -3.50 12.83 6.87
N THR A 247 -3.09 13.04 8.11
CA THR A 247 -1.77 13.56 8.52
C THR A 247 -0.91 12.52 9.24
N ALA A 248 -1.49 11.38 9.62
CA ALA A 248 -0.81 10.23 10.19
C ALA A 248 -1.56 8.92 9.88
N PHE A 249 -0.95 7.78 10.17
CA PHE A 249 -1.56 6.45 10.03
C PHE A 249 -1.35 5.59 11.28
N SER A 250 -2.30 4.71 11.58
CA SER A 250 -2.14 3.62 12.55
C SER A 250 -2.94 2.38 12.13
N THR A 251 -2.54 1.21 12.64
CA THR A 251 -3.47 0.07 12.74
C THR A 251 -4.66 0.43 13.62
N ASN A 252 -5.82 -0.16 13.32
CA ASN A 252 -7.04 -0.03 14.12
C ASN A 252 -7.17 -1.23 15.06
N ASP A 253 -6.33 -1.24 16.10
CA ASP A 253 -6.18 -2.40 16.99
C ASP A 253 -7.49 -2.95 17.57
N PRO A 254 -8.50 -2.14 17.98
CA PRO A 254 -9.78 -2.67 18.45
C PRO A 254 -10.66 -3.27 17.34
N ALA A 255 -10.48 -2.86 16.08
CA ALA A 255 -11.22 -3.43 14.95
C ALA A 255 -10.62 -4.75 14.46
N ASP A 256 -9.30 -4.93 14.55
CA ASP A 256 -8.63 -6.19 14.26
C ASP A 256 -7.33 -6.39 15.07
N PRO A 257 -7.43 -6.96 16.29
CA PRO A 257 -6.25 -7.24 17.12
C PRO A 257 -5.26 -8.21 16.48
N ALA A 258 -5.75 -9.13 15.64
CA ALA A 258 -4.90 -10.13 14.97
C ALA A 258 -4.06 -9.50 13.84
N LEU A 259 -4.66 -8.57 13.08
CA LEU A 259 -3.90 -7.77 12.11
C LEU A 259 -2.89 -6.84 12.79
N ALA A 260 -3.27 -6.20 13.90
CA ALA A 260 -2.36 -5.33 14.63
C ALA A 260 -1.14 -6.09 15.17
N GLU A 261 -1.34 -7.32 15.66
CA GLU A 261 -0.23 -8.17 16.10
C GLU A 261 0.63 -8.66 14.93
N ALA A 262 0.02 -9.12 13.83
CA ALA A 262 0.74 -9.48 12.61
C ALA A 262 1.54 -8.30 12.04
N PHE A 263 1.05 -7.07 12.17
CA PHE A 263 1.77 -5.88 11.73
C PHE A 263 2.98 -5.58 12.63
N ARG A 264 2.83 -5.69 13.96
CA ARG A 264 3.95 -5.54 14.90
C ARG A 264 5.02 -6.61 14.70
N SER A 265 4.60 -7.87 14.49
CA SER A 265 5.49 -8.98 14.15
C SER A 265 6.30 -8.68 12.88
N ALA A 266 5.60 -8.29 11.81
CA ALA A 266 6.21 -7.99 10.52
C ALA A 266 7.26 -6.88 10.63
N LEU A 267 6.94 -5.78 11.32
CA LEU A 267 7.90 -4.70 11.59
C LEU A 267 9.11 -5.16 12.42
N ALA A 268 8.91 -6.07 13.39
CA ALA A 268 9.97 -6.55 14.26
C ALA A 268 11.00 -7.44 13.55
N VAL A 269 10.59 -8.17 12.50
CA VAL A 269 11.50 -8.97 11.66
C VAL A 269 12.06 -8.20 10.45
N GLY A 270 11.62 -6.95 10.24
CA GLY A 270 12.17 -6.05 9.23
C GLY A 270 11.32 -5.84 7.98
N VAL A 271 10.03 -6.19 7.98
CA VAL A 271 9.10 -5.78 6.92
C VAL A 271 8.98 -4.26 6.98
N GLU A 272 9.19 -3.61 5.85
CA GLU A 272 9.10 -2.16 5.75
C GLU A 272 7.63 -1.73 5.69
N ALA A 273 7.25 -0.65 6.36
CA ALA A 273 5.92 -0.09 6.27
C ALA A 273 5.99 1.39 5.88
N TYR A 274 5.12 1.76 4.95
CA TYR A 274 4.95 3.14 4.50
C TYR A 274 3.47 3.51 4.50
N ALA A 275 3.17 4.76 4.79
CA ALA A 275 1.83 5.31 4.68
C ALA A 275 1.86 6.60 3.85
N TYR A 276 0.91 6.75 2.95
CA TYR A 276 0.75 7.94 2.11
C TYR A 276 -0.71 8.38 2.13
N ASN A 277 -0.95 9.69 2.24
CA ASN A 277 -2.26 10.24 1.87
C ASN A 277 -2.34 10.39 0.34
N CYS A 278 -3.52 10.72 -0.18
CA CYS A 278 -3.72 11.00 -1.61
C CYS A 278 -4.18 12.43 -1.82
N ASN A 279 -3.69 13.06 -2.88
CA ASN A 279 -4.39 14.22 -3.44
C ASN A 279 -5.52 13.69 -4.35
N VAL A 280 -6.72 14.23 -4.16
CA VAL A 280 -7.95 13.72 -4.80
C VAL A 280 -8.73 14.88 -5.38
N THR A 281 -8.90 14.87 -6.69
CA THR A 281 -9.74 15.80 -7.44
C THR A 281 -10.71 15.00 -8.30
N GLU A 282 -11.67 15.66 -8.96
CA GLU A 282 -12.57 15.01 -9.93
C GLU A 282 -11.84 14.41 -11.14
N LYS A 283 -10.57 14.76 -11.37
CA LYS A 283 -9.78 14.35 -12.55
C LYS A 283 -8.58 13.48 -12.22
N VAL A 284 -7.98 13.67 -11.04
CA VAL A 284 -6.70 13.08 -10.64
C VAL A 284 -6.87 12.44 -9.26
N LEU A 285 -6.42 11.19 -9.15
CA LEU A 285 -6.06 10.56 -7.89
C LEU A 285 -4.55 10.26 -7.94
N GLU A 286 -3.77 10.87 -7.07
CA GLU A 286 -2.30 10.71 -7.03
C GLU A 286 -1.83 10.47 -5.59
N LEU A 287 -0.68 9.79 -5.43
CA LEU A 287 -0.05 9.67 -4.11
C LEU A 287 0.43 11.04 -3.64
N GLY A 288 -0.05 11.46 -2.48
CA GLY A 288 0.36 12.68 -1.82
C GLY A 288 1.63 12.48 -1.00
N ASN A 289 1.60 13.02 0.23
CA ASN A 289 2.75 13.02 1.13
C ASN A 289 2.90 11.68 1.85
N ALA A 290 4.14 11.29 2.14
CA ALA A 290 4.41 10.28 3.15
C ALA A 290 3.96 10.81 4.52
N ILE A 291 3.18 10.02 5.25
CA ILE A 291 2.66 10.36 6.58
C ILE A 291 3.23 9.40 7.65
N PRO A 292 3.49 9.87 8.88
CA PRO A 292 4.04 9.04 9.94
C PRO A 292 3.11 7.89 10.33
N ILE A 293 3.70 6.71 10.58
CA ILE A 293 3.04 5.56 11.20
C ILE A 293 3.22 5.67 12.71
N LEU A 294 2.12 5.69 13.44
CA LEU A 294 2.06 5.83 14.90
C LEU A 294 1.56 4.54 15.56
N PRO A 295 1.95 4.23 16.81
CA PRO A 295 1.25 3.25 17.63
C PRO A 295 -0.20 3.68 17.88
N TYR A 296 -1.16 2.74 17.87
CA TYR A 296 -2.58 3.06 18.05
C TYR A 296 -2.88 3.86 19.33
N ALA A 297 -2.24 3.48 20.44
CA ALA A 297 -2.37 4.16 21.73
C ALA A 297 -1.83 5.61 21.74
N GLU A 298 -1.00 5.99 20.77
CA GLU A 298 -0.52 7.36 20.59
C GLU A 298 -1.36 8.12 19.53
N SER A 299 -2.07 7.41 18.65
CA SER A 299 -2.79 7.99 17.52
C SER A 299 -4.22 8.41 17.86
N VAL A 300 -4.94 7.61 18.66
CA VAL A 300 -6.22 8.01 19.25
C VAL A 300 -5.98 8.54 20.66
N GLY A 301 -5.59 9.81 20.76
CA GLY A 301 -5.29 10.45 22.04
C GLY A 301 -6.42 10.23 23.06
N ASN A 302 -6.04 9.84 24.29
CA ASN A 302 -6.94 9.42 25.38
C ASN A 302 -8.26 10.19 25.41
N GLY A 303 -9.35 9.53 24.99
CA GLY A 303 -10.72 10.01 25.14
C GLY A 303 -11.27 9.80 26.55
#